data_AF-A0A1I4A2Y0-F1
#
_entry.id   AF-A0A1I4A2Y0-F1
#
_cell.length_a   1.000
_cell.length_b   1.000
_cell.length_c   1.000
_cell.angle_alpha   90.00
_cell.angle_beta   90.00
_cell.angle_gamma   90.00
#
_symmetry.space_group_name_H-M   'P 1'
#
loop_
_entity.id
_entity.type
_entity.pdbx_description
1 polymer ?
#
loop_
_entity_poly.entity_id
_entity_poly.type
_entity_poly.pdbx_seq_one_letter_code
_entity_poly.pdbx_strand_id
1 'polypeptide(L)'
;MRYTAILAPLIVIAVIVLNQTFAKEKESHSAMNLSAPAEKLAESCYQHWLTLNWKLANTEMLASNNKSFRDGIKKVCQARAELFFEGYEIQPFISAGAQHEIFPLVFRPNVEDIKAQIRINLPQLRLI
;
A
#
# COMPACT_ATOMS: atom_id res chain seq x y z
N MET A 1 52.01 31.06 -49.13
CA MET A 1 51.36 29.76 -48.83
C MET A 1 50.74 29.85 -47.45
N ARG A 2 49.44 29.57 -47.37
CA ARG A 2 48.60 29.54 -46.17
C ARG A 2 48.87 28.25 -45.38
N TYR A 3 48.56 28.26 -44.07
CA TYR A 3 47.98 27.20 -43.21
C TYR A 3 48.33 27.57 -41.75
N THR A 4 47.56 28.47 -41.13
CA THR A 4 46.42 28.21 -40.22
C THR A 4 46.81 27.51 -38.91
N ALA A 5 46.66 28.30 -37.85
CA ALA A 5 46.52 27.87 -36.47
C ALA A 5 45.45 26.79 -36.30
N ILE A 6 45.72 25.79 -35.46
CA ILE A 6 44.68 25.08 -34.71
C ILE A 6 45.20 24.85 -33.29
N LEU A 7 44.84 25.79 -32.40
CA LEU A 7 44.51 25.46 -31.02
C LEU A 7 43.36 24.45 -31.06
N ALA A 8 43.54 23.28 -30.46
CA ALA A 8 42.43 22.44 -30.05
C ALA A 8 42.84 21.70 -28.77
N PRO A 9 42.36 22.16 -27.60
CA PRO A 9 42.80 21.67 -26.31
C PRO A 9 42.17 20.30 -26.00
N LEU A 10 42.93 19.52 -25.23
CA LEU A 10 42.64 18.20 -24.66
C LEU A 10 41.45 18.18 -23.67
N ILE A 11 40.32 18.84 -23.98
CA ILE A 11 39.17 19.02 -23.07
C ILE A 11 37.95 18.19 -23.50
N VAL A 12 38.13 17.07 -24.20
CA VAL A 12 36.99 16.19 -24.56
C VAL A 12 36.91 14.94 -23.67
N ILE A 13 37.92 14.63 -22.87
CA ILE A 13 37.91 13.41 -22.03
C ILE A 13 37.43 13.69 -20.59
N ALA A 14 37.38 14.95 -20.14
CA ALA A 14 36.96 15.28 -18.77
C ALA A 14 35.44 15.41 -18.55
N VAL A 15 34.60 15.32 -19.59
CA VAL A 15 33.14 15.53 -19.47
C VAL A 15 32.35 14.22 -19.27
N ILE A 16 32.94 13.05 -19.56
CA ILE A 16 32.21 11.77 -19.47
C ILE A 16 32.10 11.26 -18.01
N VAL A 17 32.96 11.72 -17.09
CA VAL A 17 32.93 11.29 -15.68
C VAL A 17 31.93 12.08 -14.83
N LEU A 18 31.44 13.23 -15.31
CA LEU A 18 30.47 14.06 -14.59
C LEU A 18 29.01 13.83 -14.98
N ASN A 19 28.73 13.08 -16.05
CA ASN A 19 27.35 12.86 -16.51
C ASN A 19 26.66 11.64 -15.86
N GLN A 20 27.33 10.93 -14.93
CA GLN A 20 26.75 9.78 -14.23
C GLN A 20 26.22 10.09 -12.82
N THR A 21 26.21 11.35 -12.39
CA THR A 21 25.60 11.73 -11.10
C THR A 21 24.09 11.98 -11.18
N PHE A 22 23.51 12.10 -12.38
CA PHE A 22 22.07 12.38 -12.56
C PHE A 22 21.20 11.13 -12.83
N ALA A 23 21.77 9.93 -12.92
CA ALA A 23 21.01 8.68 -13.09
C ALA A 23 20.77 7.93 -11.76
N LYS A 24 20.80 8.65 -10.64
CA LYS A 24 20.49 8.10 -9.31
C LYS A 24 19.56 9.00 -8.50
N GLU A 25 18.56 9.57 -9.15
CA GLU A 25 17.27 9.75 -8.49
C GLU A 25 16.43 8.53 -8.85
N LYS A 26 16.73 7.40 -8.19
CA LYS A 26 15.62 6.53 -7.81
C LYS A 26 14.70 7.46 -7.03
N GLU A 27 13.50 7.66 -7.55
CA GLU A 27 12.39 8.26 -6.84
C GLU A 27 12.40 7.71 -5.41
N SER A 28 13.01 8.48 -4.51
CA SER A 28 12.64 8.49 -3.14
C SER A 28 11.33 9.26 -3.15
N HIS A 29 10.27 8.59 -3.63
CA HIS A 29 8.97 8.76 -2.99
C HIS A 29 9.32 8.64 -1.53
N SER A 30 9.33 9.78 -0.86
CA SER A 30 9.55 9.82 0.57
C SER A 30 8.63 8.75 1.10
N ALA A 31 9.21 7.69 1.67
CA ALA A 31 8.50 6.84 2.59
C ALA A 31 8.18 7.79 3.75
N MET A 32 7.15 8.61 3.54
CA MET A 32 6.38 9.20 4.61
C MET A 32 6.17 8.05 5.57
N ASN A 33 6.37 8.27 6.87
CA ASN A 33 6.03 7.28 7.88
C ASN A 33 4.51 7.03 7.78
N LEU A 34 4.10 6.24 6.79
CA LEU A 34 2.74 5.89 6.41
C LEU A 34 2.13 5.01 7.50
N SER A 35 2.96 4.44 8.38
CA SER A 35 2.53 3.69 9.56
C SER A 35 1.55 4.49 10.41
N ALA A 36 1.88 5.74 10.80
CA ALA A 36 1.00 6.50 11.69
C ALA A 36 -0.35 6.90 11.06
N PRO A 37 -0.43 7.38 9.81
CA PRO A 37 -1.70 7.59 9.12
C PRO A 37 -2.47 6.28 8.84
N ALA A 38 -1.78 5.22 8.42
CA ALA A 38 -2.39 3.91 8.14
C ALA A 38 -2.97 3.28 9.40
N GLU A 39 -2.27 3.36 10.54
CA GLU A 39 -2.74 2.89 11.83
C GLU A 39 -4.03 3.61 12.26
N LYS A 40 -4.09 4.94 12.12
CA LYS A 40 -5.31 5.71 12.42
C LYS A 40 -6.48 5.34 11.51
N LEU A 41 -6.21 5.12 10.22
CA LEU A 41 -7.23 4.71 9.26
C LEU A 41 -7.70 3.28 9.54
N ALA A 42 -6.79 2.37 9.90
CA ALA A 42 -7.09 1.00 10.29
C ALA A 42 -7.97 0.96 11.55
N GLU A 43 -7.64 1.76 12.57
CA GLU A 43 -8.46 1.87 13.78
C GLU A 43 -9.85 2.43 13.45
N SER A 44 -9.92 3.47 12.61
CA SER A 44 -11.20 4.04 12.18
C SER A 44 -12.05 3.01 11.41
N CYS A 45 -11.43 2.20 10.55
CA CYS A 45 -12.07 1.08 9.86
C CYS A 45 -12.61 0.05 10.86
N TYR A 46 -11.83 -0.30 11.88
CA TYR A 46 -12.25 -1.25 12.90
C TYR A 46 -13.44 -0.73 13.72
N GLN A 47 -13.39 0.53 14.14
CA GLN A 47 -14.51 1.19 14.83
C GLN A 47 -15.77 1.25 13.96
N HIS A 48 -15.63 1.55 12.68
CA HIS A 48 -16.75 1.50 11.73
C HIS A 48 -17.33 0.09 11.63
N TRP A 49 -16.50 -0.94 11.50
CA TRP A 49 -16.94 -2.32 11.43
C TRP A 49 -17.77 -2.75 12.66
N LEU A 50 -17.42 -2.29 13.87
CA LEU A 50 -18.20 -2.57 15.07
C LEU A 50 -19.65 -2.10 14.96
N THR A 51 -19.92 -1.04 14.18
CA THR A 51 -21.27 -0.52 13.95
C THR A 51 -22.11 -1.38 13.00
N LEU A 52 -21.48 -2.28 12.23
CA LEU A 52 -22.15 -3.11 11.23
C LEU A 52 -22.91 -4.30 11.84
N ASN A 53 -22.71 -4.59 13.13
CA ASN A 53 -23.42 -5.62 13.88
C ASN A 53 -23.49 -7.00 13.17
N TRP A 54 -22.41 -7.38 12.50
CA TRP A 54 -22.34 -8.67 11.80
C TRP A 54 -22.58 -9.83 12.75
N LYS A 55 -23.33 -10.83 12.28
CA LYS A 55 -23.54 -12.09 13.01
C LYS A 55 -22.65 -13.18 12.42
N LEU A 56 -22.13 -14.05 13.28
CA LEU A 56 -21.46 -15.27 12.79
C LEU A 56 -22.51 -16.22 12.24
N ALA A 57 -22.18 -16.85 11.10
CA ALA A 57 -23.10 -17.74 10.39
C ALA A 57 -23.72 -18.78 11.35
N ASN A 58 -25.03 -18.97 11.25
CA ASN A 58 -25.81 -19.94 12.02
C ASN A 58 -25.83 -19.69 13.54
N THR A 59 -25.49 -18.48 13.98
CA THR A 59 -25.59 -18.08 15.39
C THR A 59 -26.24 -16.70 15.50
N GLU A 60 -26.94 -16.46 16.61
CA GLU A 60 -27.38 -15.11 17.00
C GLU A 60 -26.24 -14.27 17.60
N MET A 61 -25.01 -14.81 17.64
CA MET A 61 -23.86 -14.16 18.24
C MET A 61 -23.30 -13.09 17.28
N LEU A 62 -23.14 -11.87 17.81
CA LEU A 62 -22.38 -10.82 17.13
C LEU A 62 -20.93 -11.26 16.93
N ALA A 63 -20.41 -11.07 15.72
CA ALA A 63 -19.03 -11.35 15.37
C ALA A 63 -18.05 -10.52 16.21
N SER A 64 -18.46 -9.32 16.64
CA SER A 64 -17.72 -8.50 17.60
C SER A 64 -17.53 -9.16 18.96
N ASN A 65 -18.36 -10.12 19.36
CA ASN A 65 -18.18 -10.83 20.63
C ASN A 65 -17.10 -11.93 20.54
N ASN A 66 -16.77 -12.39 19.32
CA ASN A 66 -15.74 -13.40 19.11
C ASN A 66 -14.34 -12.75 19.02
N LYS A 67 -13.44 -13.10 19.97
CA LYS A 67 -12.09 -12.52 20.03
C LYS A 67 -11.29 -12.77 18.76
N SER A 68 -11.23 -14.02 18.28
CA SER A 68 -10.47 -14.38 17.09
C SER A 68 -10.98 -13.63 15.86
N PHE A 69 -12.30 -13.46 15.75
CA PHE A 69 -12.90 -12.69 14.67
C PHE A 69 -12.53 -11.21 14.74
N ARG A 70 -12.64 -10.57 15.91
CA ARG A 70 -12.19 -9.18 16.11
C ARG A 70 -10.73 -8.99 15.73
N ASP A 71 -9.85 -9.87 16.20
CA ASP A 71 -8.41 -9.80 15.94
C ASP A 71 -8.13 -9.97 14.43
N GLY A 72 -8.88 -10.83 13.75
CA GLY A 72 -8.83 -10.95 12.30
C GLY A 72 -9.29 -9.69 11.57
N ILE A 73 -10.40 -9.07 11.99
CA ILE A 73 -10.87 -7.81 11.40
C ILE A 73 -9.85 -6.68 11.57
N LYS A 74 -9.20 -6.58 12.74
CA LYS A 74 -8.12 -5.60 12.93
C LYS A 74 -7.02 -5.75 11.88
N LYS A 75 -6.58 -6.99 11.62
CA LYS A 75 -5.59 -7.28 10.56
C LYS A 75 -6.12 -6.93 9.17
N VAL A 76 -7.40 -7.19 8.89
CA VAL A 76 -8.03 -6.82 7.62
C VAL A 76 -8.07 -5.30 7.44
N CYS A 77 -8.50 -4.55 8.44
CA CYS A 77 -8.51 -3.08 8.39
C CYS A 77 -7.10 -2.51 8.23
N GLN A 78 -6.10 -3.09 8.91
CA GLN A 78 -4.70 -2.74 8.70
C GLN A 78 -4.26 -2.98 7.25
N ALA A 79 -4.51 -4.18 6.71
CA ALA A 79 -4.17 -4.51 5.33
C ALA A 79 -4.81 -3.56 4.31
N ARG A 80 -6.10 -3.25 4.47
CA ARG A 80 -6.82 -2.33 3.57
C ARG A 80 -6.29 -0.90 3.67
N ALA A 81 -5.98 -0.42 4.88
CA ALA A 81 -5.40 0.90 5.09
C ALA A 81 -4.00 1.01 4.46
N GLU A 82 -3.14 0.02 4.68
CA GLU A 82 -1.81 -0.03 4.05
C GLU A 82 -1.92 -0.05 2.53
N LEU A 83 -2.78 -0.89 1.94
CA LEU A 83 -2.99 -0.95 0.49
C LEU A 83 -3.52 0.38 -0.09
N PHE A 84 -4.42 1.05 0.65
CA PHE A 84 -4.91 2.38 0.25
C PHE A 84 -3.77 3.40 0.17
N PHE A 85 -2.89 3.41 1.16
CA PHE A 85 -1.71 4.29 1.18
C PHE A 85 -0.59 3.86 0.21
N GLU A 86 -0.50 2.58 -0.14
CA GLU A 86 0.34 2.06 -1.21
C GLU A 86 -0.18 2.46 -2.61
N GLY A 87 -1.38 3.05 -2.72
CA GLY A 87 -1.95 3.51 -3.99
C GLY A 87 -2.74 2.45 -4.75
N TYR A 88 -3.32 1.45 -4.07
CA TYR A 88 -4.27 0.53 -4.70
C TYR A 88 -5.68 1.14 -4.75
N GLU A 89 -6.47 0.76 -5.76
CA GLU A 89 -7.87 1.18 -5.88
C GLU A 89 -8.77 0.38 -4.92
N ILE A 90 -8.68 0.70 -3.62
CA ILE A 90 -9.44 0.01 -2.58
C ILE A 90 -10.12 1.01 -1.64
N GLN A 91 -11.36 0.69 -1.27
CA GLN A 91 -12.01 1.38 -0.16
C GLN A 91 -11.39 0.92 1.17
N PRO A 92 -10.86 1.84 2.00
CA PRO A 92 -10.18 1.47 3.23
C PRO A 92 -11.14 0.93 4.30
N PHE A 93 -12.44 1.22 4.19
CA PHE A 93 -13.48 0.73 5.10
C PHE A 93 -14.13 -0.57 4.59
N ILE A 94 -14.53 -1.41 5.53
CA ILE A 94 -15.34 -2.60 5.25
C ILE A 94 -16.78 -2.15 5.04
N SER A 95 -17.37 -2.48 3.90
CA SER A 95 -18.77 -2.17 3.61
C SER A 95 -19.71 -3.17 4.30
N ALA A 96 -20.96 -2.75 4.58
CA ALA A 96 -21.94 -3.59 5.25
C ALA A 96 -22.20 -4.94 4.52
N GLY A 97 -22.17 -4.93 3.18
CA GLY A 97 -22.39 -6.12 2.33
C GLY A 97 -21.15 -6.98 2.08
N ALA A 98 -19.97 -6.59 2.55
CA ALA A 98 -18.71 -7.30 2.28
C ALA A 98 -18.49 -8.55 3.14
N GLN A 99 -19.49 -9.02 3.89
CA GLN A 99 -19.32 -10.11 4.85
C GLN A 99 -18.72 -11.38 4.20
N HIS A 100 -19.21 -11.76 3.01
CA HIS A 100 -18.74 -12.91 2.25
C HIS A 100 -17.28 -12.77 1.77
N GLU A 101 -16.85 -11.56 1.41
CA GLU A 101 -15.48 -11.24 0.98
C GLU A 101 -14.50 -11.27 2.18
N ILE A 102 -14.94 -10.77 3.33
CA ILE A 102 -14.08 -10.56 4.50
C ILE A 102 -13.91 -11.82 5.33
N PHE A 103 -14.93 -12.67 5.44
CA PHE A 103 -14.89 -13.89 6.25
C PHE A 103 -13.67 -14.79 5.98
N PRO A 104 -13.30 -15.07 4.71
CA PRO A 104 -12.10 -15.86 4.41
C PRO A 104 -10.77 -15.20 4.83
N LEU A 105 -10.75 -13.87 4.98
CA LEU A 105 -9.54 -13.10 5.31
C LEU A 105 -9.27 -13.06 6.82
N VAL A 106 -10.33 -13.05 7.63
CA VAL A 106 -10.27 -12.90 9.10
C VAL A 106 -9.37 -13.96 9.76
N PHE A 107 -9.35 -15.18 9.21
CA PHE A 107 -8.59 -16.30 9.78
C PHE A 107 -7.19 -16.47 9.19
N ARG A 108 -6.77 -15.58 8.28
CA ARG A 108 -5.39 -15.58 7.76
C ARG A 108 -4.39 -15.22 8.86
N PRO A 109 -3.17 -15.75 8.86
CA PRO A 109 -2.28 -15.66 10.01
C PRO A 109 -1.75 -14.23 10.23
N ASN A 110 -1.42 -13.50 9.17
CA ASN A 110 -0.80 -12.17 9.25
C ASN A 110 -1.38 -11.19 8.20
N VAL A 111 -0.97 -9.91 8.31
CA VAL A 111 -1.42 -8.79 7.45
C VAL A 111 -0.93 -8.94 6.02
N GLU A 112 0.30 -9.40 5.80
CA GLU A 112 0.88 -9.58 4.46
C GLU A 112 0.12 -10.62 3.63
N ASP A 113 -0.29 -11.72 4.24
CA ASP A 113 -1.09 -12.75 3.57
C ASP A 113 -2.48 -12.22 3.18
N ILE A 114 -3.07 -11.36 4.01
CA ILE A 114 -4.33 -10.69 3.71
C ILE A 114 -4.12 -9.73 2.53
N LYS A 115 -3.06 -8.90 2.54
CA LYS A 115 -2.73 -8.00 1.43
C LYS A 115 -2.53 -8.76 0.13
N ALA A 116 -1.79 -9.86 0.16
CA ALA A 116 -1.57 -10.72 -1.01
C ALA A 116 -2.91 -11.23 -1.59
N GLN A 117 -3.83 -11.68 -0.73
CA GLN A 117 -5.14 -12.15 -1.18
C GLN A 117 -6.03 -11.04 -1.76
N ILE A 118 -6.02 -9.86 -1.13
CA ILE A 118 -6.79 -8.70 -1.59
C ILE A 118 -6.27 -8.25 -2.97
N ARG A 119 -4.95 -8.15 -3.15
CA ARG A 119 -4.30 -7.72 -4.40
C ARG A 119 -4.68 -8.56 -5.62
N ILE A 120 -4.97 -9.86 -5.44
CA ILE A 120 -5.40 -10.75 -6.55
C ILE A 120 -6.62 -10.17 -7.29
N ASN A 121 -7.49 -9.47 -6.58
CA ASN A 121 -8.75 -8.95 -7.10
C ASN A 121 -8.76 -7.42 -7.28
N LEU A 122 -7.63 -6.74 -7.09
CA LEU A 122 -7.54 -5.28 -7.22
C LEU A 122 -6.79 -4.87 -8.50
N PRO A 123 -7.34 -3.98 -9.33
CA PRO A 123 -6.53 -3.26 -10.30
C PRO A 123 -5.54 -2.34 -9.55
N GLN A 124 -4.28 -2.30 -10.02
CA GLN A 124 -3.36 -1.25 -9.58
C GLN A 124 -3.85 0.08 -10.16
N LEU A 125 -3.89 1.15 -9.34
CA LEU A 125 -4.19 2.49 -9.85
C LEU A 125 -3.11 2.83 -10.87
N ARG A 126 -3.52 2.98 -12.13
CA ARG A 126 -2.66 3.61 -13.13
C ARG A 126 -2.63 5.09 -12.79
N LEU A 127 -1.48 5.59 -12.38
CA LEU A 127 -1.20 7.03 -12.36
C LEU A 127 -1.40 7.52 -13.81
N ILE A 128 -2.44 8.35 -14.03
CA ILE A 128 -2.66 9.07 -15.30
C ILE A 128 -1.95 10.41 -15.20
#